data_AF-A0A8H4N3W9-F1
#
_entry.id   AF-A0A8H4N3W9-F1
#
_cell.length_a   1.000
_cell.length_b   1.000
_cell.length_c   1.000
_cell.angle_alpha   90.00
_cell.angle_beta   90.00
_cell.angle_gamma   90.00
#
_symmetry.space_group_name_H-M   'P 1'
#
loop_
_entity.id
_entity.type
_entity.pdbx_description
1 polymer ?
#
loop_
_entity_poly.entity_id
_entity_poly.type
_entity_poly.pdbx_seq_one_letter_code
_entity_poly.pdbx_strand_id
1 'polypeptide(L)'
;MQHPWVTHLTVFFTAVSKRHNPRNGNGIQIFAALLRDIEIALNPSKKPKPNPVDKLPKQYYEFLDVFSKELSNKLPLHRPYDYKIPLQKDEEGKEKQPPFGPLYNISYGELLVLKKTLEENLSKGFIRASSSPAAVLVLFARKLGGRLRFYVNYRGLNEIIVKNRYPLPLFR
;
A
#
# COMPACT_ATOMS: atom_id res chain seq x y z
N MET A 1 0.31 -26.37 -16.12
CA MET A 1 1.01 -25.75 -17.27
C MET A 1 1.39 -24.34 -16.88
N GLN A 2 2.70 -24.09 -16.75
CA GLN A 2 3.27 -22.79 -16.36
C GLN A 2 3.44 -21.95 -17.63
N HIS A 3 2.87 -20.74 -17.65
CA HIS A 3 3.12 -19.77 -18.71
C HIS A 3 4.07 -18.68 -18.20
N PRO A 4 5.15 -18.37 -18.94
CA PRO A 4 6.09 -17.31 -18.60
C PRO A 4 5.42 -15.94 -18.86
N TRP A 5 6.02 -14.84 -18.41
CA TRP A 5 5.54 -13.44 -18.60
C TRP A 5 4.53 -12.92 -17.57
N VAL A 6 4.79 -13.20 -16.29
CA VAL A 6 4.13 -12.50 -15.18
C VAL A 6 5.07 -11.40 -14.66
N THR A 7 4.92 -10.16 -15.14
CA THR A 7 5.51 -8.98 -14.47
C THR A 7 4.45 -8.27 -13.64
N HIS A 8 4.09 -8.90 -12.53
CA HIS A 8 3.41 -8.20 -11.44
C HIS A 8 4.47 -7.47 -10.62
N LEU A 9 4.43 -6.13 -10.61
CA LEU A 9 5.09 -5.34 -9.57
C LEU A 9 4.33 -5.59 -8.26
N THR A 10 4.63 -6.73 -7.65
CA THR A 10 4.23 -7.07 -6.29
C THR A 10 5.23 -6.35 -5.39
N VAL A 11 4.75 -5.70 -4.33
CA VAL A 11 5.56 -5.02 -3.31
C VAL A 11 5.69 -5.94 -2.12
N PHE A 12 6.89 -5.96 -1.53
CA PHE A 12 7.30 -7.02 -0.64
C PHE A 12 8.11 -6.55 0.53
N PHE A 13 8.05 -7.39 1.56
CA PHE A 13 8.79 -7.26 2.80
C PHE A 13 9.51 -8.58 3.04
N THR A 14 10.82 -8.63 2.78
CA THR A 14 11.69 -9.72 3.24
C THR A 14 12.40 -9.27 4.51
N ALA A 15 12.25 -10.05 5.58
CA ALA A 15 12.96 -9.86 6.85
C ALA A 15 13.93 -11.03 7.07
N VAL A 16 15.24 -10.78 7.00
CA VAL A 16 16.27 -11.57 7.70
C VAL A 16 17.32 -10.57 8.21
N SER A 17 17.45 -10.46 9.53
CA SER A 17 18.37 -9.52 10.19
C SER A 17 19.40 -10.31 11.01
N LYS A 18 20.68 -10.16 10.70
CA LYS A 18 21.80 -10.47 11.61
C LYS A 18 22.41 -9.13 12.03
N ARG A 19 22.33 -8.81 13.34
CA ARG A 19 22.70 -7.51 13.89
C ARG A 19 24.18 -7.45 14.27
N HIS A 20 24.85 -6.37 13.86
CA HIS A 20 25.97 -5.77 14.60
C HIS A 20 25.97 -4.26 14.37
N ASN A 21 26.07 -3.45 15.43
CA ASN A 21 25.93 -1.98 15.40
C ASN A 21 27.05 -1.31 16.23
N PRO A 22 27.97 -0.55 15.63
CA PRO A 22 29.08 0.04 16.38
C PRO A 22 29.15 1.59 16.43
N ARG A 23 28.13 2.39 16.07
CA ARG A 23 28.31 3.87 16.09
C ARG A 23 27.14 4.65 16.71
N ASN A 24 27.44 5.21 17.87
CA ASN A 24 26.54 5.89 18.81
C ASN A 24 26.43 7.39 18.51
N GLY A 25 25.30 7.98 18.90
CA GLY A 25 25.03 9.42 18.92
C GLY A 25 23.68 9.65 19.59
N ASN A 26 23.70 9.85 20.91
CA ASN A 26 22.58 9.76 21.86
C ASN A 26 21.44 10.77 21.61
N GLY A 27 20.62 10.51 20.61
CA GLY A 27 19.26 11.03 20.51
C GLY A 27 18.29 9.87 20.40
N ILE A 28 17.57 9.54 21.48
CA ILE A 28 16.43 8.63 21.38
C ILE A 28 15.36 9.39 20.60
N GLN A 29 15.19 9.08 19.32
CA GLN A 29 14.07 9.60 18.54
C GLN A 29 12.82 8.83 18.97
N ILE A 30 12.14 9.35 20.00
CA ILE A 30 10.92 8.75 20.54
C ILE A 30 9.78 9.09 19.58
N PHE A 31 9.43 8.15 18.70
CA PHE A 31 8.15 8.16 18.01
C PHE A 31 7.07 7.76 19.02
N ALA A 32 6.55 8.74 19.77
CA ALA A 32 5.50 8.52 20.75
C ALA A 32 4.14 8.39 20.04
N ALA A 33 3.64 7.16 19.92
CA ALA A 33 2.23 6.89 19.70
C ALA A 33 1.55 6.66 21.05
N LEU A 34 0.44 7.36 21.32
CA LEU A 34 -0.35 7.10 22.52
C LEU A 34 -1.11 5.78 22.36
N LEU A 35 -1.31 5.02 23.44
CA LEU A 35 -2.14 3.80 23.40
C LEU A 35 -3.54 4.08 22.83
N ARG A 36 -4.10 5.25 23.14
CA ARG A 36 -5.38 5.72 22.57
C ARG A 36 -5.33 5.83 21.04
N ASP A 37 -4.24 6.31 20.47
CA ASP A 37 -4.09 6.48 19.02
C ASP A 37 -4.07 5.12 18.30
N ILE A 38 -3.40 4.16 18.92
CA ILE A 38 -3.30 2.77 18.45
C ILE A 38 -4.69 2.12 18.51
N GLU A 39 -5.38 2.23 19.64
CA GLU A 39 -6.75 1.70 19.79
C GLU A 39 -7.71 2.31 18.77
N ILE A 40 -7.64 3.62 18.52
CA ILE A 40 -8.50 4.27 17.52
C ILE A 40 -8.15 3.79 16.10
N ALA A 41 -6.88 3.50 15.81
CA ALA A 41 -6.45 2.98 14.51
C ALA A 41 -6.85 1.50 14.31
N LEU A 42 -6.78 0.69 15.37
CA LEU A 42 -7.15 -0.72 15.34
C LEU A 42 -8.67 -0.94 15.40
N ASN A 43 -9.43 -0.04 16.02
CA ASN A 43 -10.88 -0.17 16.06
C ASN A 43 -11.52 0.32 14.74
N PRO A 44 -12.33 -0.51 14.05
CA PRO A 44 -13.10 -0.05 12.92
C PRO A 44 -14.06 1.07 13.36
N SER A 45 -14.30 2.04 12.48
CA SER A 45 -15.25 3.13 12.75
C SER A 45 -16.62 2.56 13.14
N LYS A 46 -17.06 2.79 14.39
CA LYS A 46 -18.36 2.34 14.93
C LYS A 46 -19.60 2.93 14.24
N LYS A 47 -19.43 3.89 13.32
CA LYS A 47 -20.55 4.45 12.57
C LYS A 47 -21.18 3.36 11.70
N PRO A 48 -22.51 3.09 11.83
CA PRO A 48 -23.18 2.15 10.94
C PRO A 48 -22.95 2.62 9.50
N LYS A 49 -22.58 1.67 8.63
CA LYS A 49 -22.45 1.97 7.20
C LYS A 49 -23.88 2.24 6.70
N PRO A 50 -24.15 3.42 6.12
CA PRO A 50 -25.49 3.71 5.60
C PRO A 50 -25.81 2.74 4.48
N ASN A 51 -27.05 2.23 4.45
CA ASN A 51 -27.49 1.41 3.33
C ASN A 51 -27.55 2.27 2.07
N PRO A 52 -27.02 1.81 0.93
CA PRO A 52 -27.04 2.59 -0.31
C PRO A 52 -28.48 3.00 -0.71
N VAL A 53 -29.45 2.11 -0.48
CA VAL A 53 -30.87 2.30 -0.80
C VAL A 53 -31.47 3.55 -0.15
N ASP A 54 -31.04 3.89 1.07
CA ASP A 54 -31.59 5.02 1.84
C ASP A 54 -31.15 6.38 1.29
N LYS A 55 -30.04 6.42 0.53
CA LYS A 55 -29.42 7.66 0.03
C LYS A 55 -29.54 7.82 -1.48
N LEU A 56 -29.78 6.74 -2.20
CA LEU A 56 -29.73 6.72 -3.65
C LEU A 56 -31.10 7.07 -4.23
N PRO A 57 -31.18 7.95 -5.23
CA PRO A 57 -32.40 8.14 -6.00
C PRO A 57 -32.82 6.85 -6.72
N LYS A 58 -34.14 6.65 -6.89
CA LYS A 58 -34.71 5.42 -7.48
C LYS A 58 -34.15 5.10 -8.88
N GLN A 59 -33.77 6.12 -9.65
CA GLN A 59 -33.23 5.96 -11.00
C GLN A 59 -31.91 5.16 -11.02
N TYR A 60 -31.17 5.12 -9.92
CA TYR A 60 -29.88 4.43 -9.84
C TYR A 60 -29.97 3.08 -9.12
N TYR A 61 -31.18 2.59 -8.85
CA TYR A 61 -31.37 1.31 -8.15
C TYR A 61 -30.82 0.12 -8.94
N GLU A 62 -30.74 0.23 -10.26
CA GLU A 62 -30.09 -0.76 -11.12
C GLU A 62 -28.58 -0.92 -10.84
N PHE A 63 -27.93 0.10 -10.25
CA PHE A 63 -26.50 0.13 -9.95
C PHE A 63 -26.18 -0.01 -8.46
N LEU A 64 -27.10 -0.58 -7.67
CA LEU A 64 -26.89 -0.77 -6.22
C LEU A 64 -25.65 -1.63 -5.92
N ASP A 65 -25.31 -2.54 -6.83
CA ASP A 65 -24.13 -3.39 -6.78
C ASP A 65 -22.81 -2.57 -6.79
N VAL A 66 -22.75 -1.48 -7.58
CA VAL A 66 -21.59 -0.58 -7.64
C VAL A 66 -21.27 0.05 -6.29
N PHE A 67 -22.29 0.27 -5.45
CA PHE A 67 -22.15 0.82 -4.10
C PHE A 67 -21.90 -0.25 -3.02
N SER A 68 -21.89 -1.54 -3.38
CA SER A 68 -21.66 -2.62 -2.43
C SER A 68 -20.20 -2.66 -1.96
N LYS A 69 -20.00 -2.56 -0.64
CA LYS A 69 -18.66 -2.64 -0.05
C LYS A 69 -18.03 -4.02 -0.23
N GLU A 70 -18.84 -5.07 -0.26
CA GLU A 70 -18.38 -6.45 -0.43
C GLU A 70 -17.86 -6.69 -1.84
N LEU A 71 -18.60 -6.21 -2.85
CA LEU A 71 -18.15 -6.28 -4.24
C LEU A 71 -16.90 -5.41 -4.46
N SER A 72 -16.82 -4.24 -3.81
CA SER A 72 -15.62 -3.37 -3.88
C SER A 72 -14.34 -4.02 -3.32
N ASN A 73 -14.46 -5.05 -2.48
CA ASN A 73 -13.33 -5.74 -1.89
C ASN A 73 -12.81 -6.90 -2.77
N LYS A 74 -13.46 -7.20 -3.89
CA LYS A 74 -13.03 -8.26 -4.82
C LYS A 74 -12.19 -7.64 -5.94
N LEU A 75 -11.04 -8.24 -6.24
CA LEU A 75 -10.27 -7.84 -7.41
C LEU A 75 -11.05 -8.18 -8.69
N PRO A 76 -11.00 -7.31 -9.71
CA PRO A 76 -11.55 -7.64 -11.01
C PRO A 76 -10.77 -8.82 -11.62
N LEU A 77 -11.44 -9.58 -12.49
CA LEU A 77 -10.78 -10.62 -13.28
C LEU A 77 -9.71 -10.00 -14.19
N HIS A 78 -8.64 -10.76 -14.46
CA HIS A 78 -7.58 -10.37 -15.38
C HIS A 78 -8.14 -10.11 -16.78
N ARG A 79 -7.64 -9.05 -17.42
CA ARG A 79 -8.06 -8.62 -18.75
C ARG A 79 -6.83 -8.59 -19.68
N PRO A 80 -7.01 -8.63 -21.01
CA PRO A 80 -5.88 -8.52 -21.94
C PRO A 80 -5.10 -7.19 -21.83
N TYR A 81 -5.67 -6.18 -21.16
CA TYR A 81 -5.12 -4.85 -20.94
C TYR A 81 -4.81 -4.57 -19.46
N ASP A 82 -4.27 -5.55 -18.75
CA ASP A 82 -3.77 -5.34 -17.39
C ASP A 82 -2.69 -4.25 -17.34
N TYR A 83 -2.71 -3.46 -16.27
CA TYR A 83 -1.78 -2.35 -16.11
C TYR A 83 -0.37 -2.84 -15.85
N LYS A 84 0.57 -2.42 -16.70
CA LYS A 84 2.01 -2.66 -16.53
C LYS A 84 2.67 -1.37 -16.08
N ILE A 85 3.66 -1.50 -15.19
CA ILE A 85 4.49 -0.38 -14.76
C ILE A 85 5.85 -0.53 -15.48
N PRO A 86 6.06 0.17 -16.61
CA PRO A 86 7.34 0.12 -17.31
C PRO A 86 8.44 0.84 -16.52
N LEU A 87 9.58 0.19 -16.36
CA LEU A 87 10.79 0.78 -15.79
C LEU A 87 11.67 1.36 -16.90
N GLN A 88 12.40 2.41 -16.59
CA GLN A 88 13.42 2.99 -17.47
C GLN A 88 14.51 1.95 -17.76
N LYS A 89 15.16 2.09 -18.91
CA LYS A 89 16.31 1.26 -19.29
C LYS A 89 17.62 1.95 -18.95
N ASP A 90 18.63 1.17 -18.63
CA ASP A 90 20.02 1.60 -18.47
C ASP A 90 20.72 1.75 -19.83
N GLU A 91 21.98 2.19 -19.84
CA GLU A 91 22.77 2.44 -21.06
C GLU A 91 22.94 1.16 -21.92
N GLU A 92 22.93 -0.02 -21.28
CA GLU A 92 22.97 -1.32 -21.98
C GLU A 92 21.57 -1.83 -22.43
N GLY A 93 20.51 -1.03 -22.25
CA GLY A 93 19.15 -1.38 -22.67
C GLY A 93 18.40 -2.33 -21.72
N LYS A 94 18.97 -2.68 -20.57
CA LYS A 94 18.34 -3.48 -19.51
C LYS A 94 17.41 -2.62 -18.65
N GLU A 95 16.31 -3.19 -18.13
CA GLU A 95 15.45 -2.46 -17.17
C GLU A 95 16.21 -2.13 -15.88
N LYS A 96 16.04 -0.89 -15.41
CA LYS A 96 16.58 -0.42 -14.14
C LYS A 96 16.11 -1.31 -13.01
N GLN A 97 17.03 -1.65 -12.13
CA GLN A 97 16.70 -2.46 -10.96
C GLN A 97 15.83 -1.64 -9.99
N PRO A 98 14.73 -2.23 -9.47
CA PRO A 98 13.96 -1.60 -8.41
C PRO A 98 14.81 -1.30 -7.17
N PRO A 99 14.53 -0.21 -6.45
CA PRO A 99 15.31 0.14 -5.27
C PRO A 99 15.13 -0.90 -4.16
N PHE A 100 16.21 -1.12 -3.42
CA PHE A 100 16.20 -1.84 -2.15
C PHE A 100 16.37 -0.82 -1.02
N GLY A 101 15.26 -0.48 -0.36
CA GLY A 101 15.25 0.47 0.74
C GLY A 101 15.68 -0.17 2.06
N PRO A 102 16.39 0.56 2.94
CA PRO A 102 16.73 0.07 4.28
C PRO A 102 15.46 -0.14 5.12
N LEU A 103 15.50 -1.08 6.06
CA LEU A 103 14.43 -1.23 7.06
C LEU A 103 14.55 -0.10 8.09
N TYR A 104 13.43 0.55 8.39
CA TYR A 104 13.33 1.55 9.46
C TYR A 104 12.89 0.91 10.78
N ASN A 105 13.16 1.61 11.88
CA ASN A 105 12.66 1.22 13.18
C ASN A 105 11.16 1.53 13.27
N ILE A 106 10.36 0.52 13.62
CA ILE A 106 8.90 0.61 13.73
C ILE A 106 8.53 0.54 15.21
N SER A 107 7.73 1.49 15.69
CA SER A 107 7.22 1.44 17.06
C SER A 107 6.21 0.29 17.23
N TYR A 108 5.99 -0.16 18.46
CA TYR A 108 5.02 -1.23 18.73
C TYR A 108 3.60 -0.92 18.21
N GLY A 109 3.16 0.33 18.36
CA GLY A 109 1.85 0.77 17.87
C GLY A 109 1.73 0.72 16.35
N GLU A 110 2.76 1.18 15.65
CA GLU A 110 2.83 1.10 14.19
C GLU A 110 2.88 -0.34 13.69
N LEU A 111 3.58 -1.23 14.42
CA LEU A 111 3.65 -2.65 14.09
C LEU A 111 2.28 -3.34 14.18
N LEU A 112 1.47 -2.99 15.18
CA LEU A 112 0.10 -3.51 15.30
C LEU A 112 -0.77 -3.07 14.12
N VAL A 113 -0.70 -1.78 13.75
CA VAL A 113 -1.44 -1.25 12.59
C VAL A 113 -0.94 -1.87 11.29
N LEU A 114 0.38 -2.07 11.15
CA LEU A 114 1.00 -2.76 10.02
C LEU A 114 0.43 -4.17 9.86
N LYS A 115 0.52 -4.98 10.92
CA LYS A 115 0.04 -6.37 10.92
C LYS A 115 -1.42 -6.46 10.52
N LYS A 116 -2.28 -5.66 11.15
CA LYS A 116 -3.71 -5.62 10.84
C LYS A 116 -3.97 -5.23 9.37
N THR A 117 -3.27 -4.22 8.87
CA THR A 117 -3.41 -3.76 7.48
C THR A 117 -2.98 -4.85 6.49
N LEU A 118 -1.91 -5.58 6.79
CA LEU A 118 -1.45 -6.69 5.95
C LEU A 118 -2.46 -7.84 5.94
N GLU A 119 -2.97 -8.26 7.10
CA GLU A 119 -3.99 -9.31 7.22
C GLU A 119 -5.29 -8.93 6.48
N GLU A 120 -5.75 -7.68 6.60
CA GLU A 120 -6.92 -7.18 5.88
C GLU A 120 -6.73 -7.16 4.36
N ASN A 121 -5.53 -6.85 3.86
CA ASN A 121 -5.27 -6.82 2.42
C ASN A 121 -4.99 -8.23 1.85
N LEU A 122 -4.37 -9.11 2.63
CA LEU A 122 -4.18 -10.53 2.28
C LEU A 122 -5.53 -11.25 2.18
N SER A 123 -6.43 -11.05 3.16
CA SER A 123 -7.76 -11.65 3.14
C SER A 123 -8.63 -11.16 1.97
N LYS A 124 -8.44 -9.92 1.52
CA LYS A 124 -9.09 -9.39 0.29
C LYS A 124 -8.42 -9.85 -1.00
N GLY A 125 -7.23 -10.45 -0.92
CA GLY A 125 -6.42 -10.82 -2.09
C GLY A 125 -5.77 -9.62 -2.79
N PHE A 126 -5.79 -8.42 -2.21
CA PHE A 126 -5.19 -7.20 -2.79
C PHE A 126 -3.66 -7.26 -2.83
N ILE A 127 -3.06 -8.02 -1.91
CA ILE A 127 -1.62 -8.28 -1.86
C ILE A 127 -1.38 -9.78 -1.70
N ARG A 128 -0.15 -10.21 -1.98
CA ARG A 128 0.32 -11.58 -1.75
C ARG A 128 1.79 -11.60 -1.37
N ALA A 129 2.22 -12.66 -0.71
CA ALA A 129 3.64 -12.98 -0.58
C ALA A 129 4.21 -13.32 -1.97
N SER A 130 5.49 -13.06 -2.17
CA SER A 130 6.08 -13.08 -3.51
C SER A 130 7.63 -13.26 -3.37
N SER A 131 8.48 -13.20 -4.43
CA SER A 131 9.99 -13.12 -4.31
C SER A 131 10.74 -12.02 -5.14
N SER A 132 10.65 -10.72 -4.82
CA SER A 132 11.10 -9.60 -5.68
C SER A 132 12.39 -8.98 -5.16
N PRO A 133 13.28 -8.51 -6.06
CA PRO A 133 14.46 -7.75 -5.67
C PRO A 133 14.12 -6.36 -5.08
N ALA A 134 12.91 -5.86 -5.31
CA ALA A 134 12.44 -4.58 -4.80
C ALA A 134 12.04 -4.66 -3.33
N ALA A 135 12.54 -3.74 -2.51
CA ALA A 135 12.07 -3.55 -1.14
C ALA A 135 11.82 -2.07 -0.90
N VAL A 136 10.64 -1.74 -0.39
CA VAL A 136 10.21 -0.35 -0.21
C VAL A 136 9.78 -0.12 1.23
N LEU A 137 10.07 1.08 1.74
CA LEU A 137 9.75 1.48 3.09
C LEU A 137 8.24 1.61 3.32
N VAL A 138 7.73 1.14 4.46
CA VAL A 138 6.42 1.55 4.98
C VAL A 138 6.59 2.81 5.80
N LEU A 139 5.61 3.70 5.80
CA LEU A 139 5.61 4.90 6.63
C LEU A 139 4.26 5.04 7.30
N PHE A 140 4.25 5.68 8.46
CA PHE A 140 3.02 6.01 9.17
C PHE A 140 2.92 7.53 9.32
N ALA A 141 1.74 8.07 9.05
CA ALA A 141 1.43 9.47 9.38
C ALA A 141 0.22 9.54 10.32
N ARG A 142 0.31 10.42 11.33
CA ARG A 142 -0.80 10.70 12.25
C ARG A 142 -1.78 11.65 11.59
N LYS A 143 -3.06 11.27 11.59
CA LYS A 143 -4.17 12.14 11.19
C LYS A 143 -4.66 12.95 12.39
N LEU A 144 -5.29 14.09 12.13
CA LEU A 144 -6.15 14.77 13.09
C LEU A 144 -7.13 13.76 13.72
N GLY A 145 -7.12 13.63 15.04
CA GLY A 145 -7.85 12.60 15.78
C GLY A 145 -7.05 11.33 16.12
N GLY A 146 -5.72 11.36 16.00
CA GLY A 146 -4.82 10.34 16.56
C GLY A 146 -4.62 9.09 15.68
N ARG A 147 -5.48 8.86 14.68
CA ARG A 147 -5.37 7.68 13.80
C ARG A 147 -4.07 7.66 13.00
N LEU A 148 -3.40 6.51 12.99
CA LEU A 148 -2.29 6.23 12.10
C LEU A 148 -2.79 5.84 10.71
N ARG A 149 -2.14 6.36 9.67
CA ARG A 149 -2.34 5.96 8.27
C ARG A 149 -1.11 5.24 7.77
N PHE A 150 -1.33 4.04 7.23
CA PHE A 150 -0.33 3.23 6.54
C PHE A 150 -0.01 3.82 5.16
N TYR A 151 1.27 4.01 4.85
CA TYR A 151 1.78 4.45 3.55
C TYR A 151 2.92 3.54 3.08
N VAL A 152 3.08 3.42 1.76
CA VAL A 152 4.25 2.78 1.14
C VAL A 152 5.03 3.87 0.39
N ASN A 153 6.34 3.95 0.64
CA ASN A 153 7.20 5.00 0.13
C ASN A 153 7.71 4.70 -1.30
N TYR A 154 6.86 4.92 -2.31
CA TYR A 154 7.22 4.65 -3.71
C TYR A 154 8.21 5.63 -4.35
N ARG A 155 8.86 6.53 -3.60
CA ARG A 155 9.71 7.60 -4.19
C ARG A 155 10.80 7.05 -5.12
N GLY A 156 11.63 6.12 -4.62
CA GLY A 156 12.69 5.53 -5.44
C GLY A 156 12.15 4.73 -6.64
N LEU A 157 10.97 4.11 -6.50
CA LEU A 157 10.34 3.42 -7.62
C LEU A 157 9.82 4.43 -8.67
N ASN A 158 9.20 5.52 -8.24
CA ASN A 158 8.65 6.56 -9.10
C ASN A 158 9.73 7.28 -9.92
N GLU A 159 10.98 7.32 -9.45
CA GLU A 159 12.12 7.89 -10.16
C GLU A 159 12.52 7.06 -11.38
N ILE A 160 12.41 5.74 -11.27
CA ILE A 160 12.79 4.79 -12.34
C ILE A 160 11.61 4.39 -13.23
N ILE A 161 10.37 4.72 -12.88
CA ILE A 161 9.20 4.45 -13.75
C ILE A 161 9.23 5.37 -14.99
N VAL A 162 8.87 4.82 -16.16
CA VAL A 162 8.64 5.62 -17.37
C VAL A 162 7.36 6.45 -17.17
N LYS A 163 7.50 7.79 -17.20
CA LYS A 163 6.39 8.71 -16.93
C LYS A 163 5.41 8.73 -18.11
N ASN A 164 4.21 8.17 -17.90
CA ASN A 164 3.09 8.34 -18.83
C ASN A 164 2.44 9.71 -18.61
N ARG A 165 2.87 10.73 -19.37
CA ARG A 165 2.37 12.10 -19.27
C ARG A 165 1.10 12.28 -20.11
N TYR A 166 -0.01 11.74 -19.63
CA TYR A 166 -1.30 12.03 -20.23
C TYR A 166 -1.74 13.46 -19.87
N PRO A 167 -2.13 14.31 -20.85
CA PRO A 167 -2.58 15.66 -20.55
C PRO A 167 -3.93 15.60 -19.83
N LEU A 168 -3.95 16.01 -18.57
CA LEU A 168 -5.20 16.26 -17.85
C LEU A 168 -5.62 17.72 -18.08
N PRO A 169 -6.89 17.99 -18.41
CA PRO A 169 -7.37 19.36 -18.53
C PRO A 169 -7.27 20.06 -17.17
N LEU A 170 -6.77 21.29 -17.17
CA LEU A 170 -6.88 22.15 -15.99
C LEU A 170 -8.32 22.67 -15.92
N PHE A 171 -9.06 22.23 -14.90
CA PHE A 171 -10.31 22.88 -14.55
C PHE A 171 -9.97 24.26 -13.98
N ARG A 172 -10.47 25.30 -14.65
CA ARG A 172 -10.35 26.70 -14.23
C ARG A 172 -11.66 27.16 -13.60
#